data_AF-A0A662GTV1-F1
#
_entry.id   AF-A0A662GTV1-F1
#
_cell.length_a   1.000
_cell.length_b   1.000
_cell.length_c   1.000
_cell.angle_alpha   90.00
_cell.angle_beta   90.00
_cell.angle_gamma   90.00
#
_symmetry.space_group_name_H-M   'P 1'
#
loop_
_entity.id
_entity.type
_entity.pdbx_description
1 polymer ?
#
loop_
_entity_poly.entity_id
_entity_poly.type
_entity_poly.pdbx_seq_one_letter_code
_entity_poly.pdbx_strand_id
1 'polypeptide(L)'
;MADTTIEVLIQALNNYLTVHGKRIISFLKLTNQQKVMIEIRALYRYFTPSIKYTRLEDVIKELIAKNVTEIGDTEIILKTKNSNAYLEVPISYIENVIK
;
A
#
# COMPACT_ATOMS: atom_id res chain seq x y z
N MET A 1 -11.89 5.46 -17.73
CA MET A 1 -12.49 4.70 -16.62
C MET A 1 -12.14 5.45 -15.34
N ALA A 2 -13.07 5.59 -14.39
CA ALA A 2 -12.75 6.16 -13.09
C ALA A 2 -12.11 5.05 -12.25
N ASP A 3 -10.84 5.21 -11.88
CA ASP A 3 -10.14 4.23 -11.05
C ASP A 3 -10.88 4.08 -9.71
N THR A 4 -11.01 2.84 -9.24
CA THR A 4 -11.59 2.59 -7.92
C THR A 4 -10.65 3.09 -6.82
N THR A 5 -11.20 3.40 -5.63
CA THR A 5 -10.40 3.87 -4.49
C THR A 5 -9.26 2.90 -4.14
N ILE A 6 -9.49 1.60 -4.30
CA ILE A 6 -8.51 0.54 -4.06
C ILE A 6 -7.44 0.54 -5.14
N GLU A 7 -7.81 0.65 -6.42
CA GLU A 7 -6.85 0.72 -7.53
C GLU A 7 -5.86 1.87 -7.37
N VAL A 8 -6.34 3.05 -6.97
CA VAL A 8 -5.51 4.23 -6.74
C VAL A 8 -4.48 3.99 -5.61
N LEU A 9 -4.89 3.32 -4.53
CA LEU A 9 -3.98 2.93 -3.45
C LEU A 9 -2.96 1.88 -3.90
N ILE A 10 -3.42 0.84 -4.59
CA ILE A 10 -2.56 -0.23 -5.13
C ILE A 10 -1.53 0.35 -6.09
N GLN A 11 -1.91 1.30 -6.94
CA GLN A 11 -0.99 1.95 -7.86
C GLN A 11 0.13 2.68 -7.11
N ALA A 12 -0.21 3.45 -6.07
CA ALA A 12 0.79 4.13 -5.24
C ALA A 12 1.72 3.14 -4.51
N LEU A 13 1.17 2.03 -4.00
CA LEU A 13 1.96 0.96 -3.39
C LEU A 13 2.89 0.30 -4.41
N ASN A 14 2.40 -0.05 -5.59
CA ASN A 14 3.20 -0.70 -6.63
C ASN A 14 4.34 0.20 -7.08
N ASN A 15 4.08 1.49 -7.31
CA ASN A 15 5.11 2.48 -7.63
C ASN A 15 6.20 2.55 -6.55
N TYR A 16 5.82 2.53 -5.27
CA TYR A 16 6.75 2.47 -4.14
C TYR A 16 7.58 1.17 -4.15
N LEU A 17 6.94 0.02 -4.36
CA LEU A 17 7.58 -1.30 -4.36
C LEU A 17 8.50 -1.51 -5.57
N THR A 18 8.22 -0.89 -6.72
CA THR A 18 9.15 -0.91 -7.87
C THR A 18 10.50 -0.27 -7.50
N VAL A 19 10.51 0.74 -6.63
CA VAL A 19 11.73 1.42 -6.20
C VAL A 19 12.39 0.74 -4.99
N HIS A 20 11.60 0.31 -4.01
CA HIS A 20 12.12 -0.18 -2.72
C HIS A 20 11.97 -1.69 -2.48
N GLY A 21 11.19 -2.39 -3.30
CA GLY A 21 10.77 -3.77 -3.07
C GLY A 21 11.92 -4.75 -2.94
N LYS A 22 12.97 -4.63 -3.78
CA LYS A 22 14.18 -5.46 -3.68
C LYS A 22 14.83 -5.36 -2.30
N ARG A 23 15.01 -4.14 -1.78
CA ARG A 23 15.60 -3.89 -0.46
C ARG A 23 14.70 -4.42 0.66
N ILE A 24 13.38 -4.23 0.54
CA ILE A 24 12.41 -4.72 1.52
C ILE A 24 12.45 -6.26 1.58
N ILE A 25 12.46 -6.94 0.42
CA ILE A 25 12.57 -8.40 0.35
C ILE A 25 13.87 -8.88 0.99
N SER A 26 15.00 -8.26 0.71
CA SER A 26 16.27 -8.61 1.35
C SER A 26 16.17 -8.52 2.87
N PHE A 27 15.57 -7.45 3.41
CA PHE A 27 15.38 -7.30 4.85
C PHE A 27 14.47 -8.38 5.42
N LEU A 28 13.30 -8.61 4.82
CA LEU A 28 12.34 -9.62 5.26
C LEU A 28 12.94 -11.03 5.28
N LYS A 29 13.74 -11.39 4.25
CA LYS A 29 14.42 -12.68 4.19
C LYS A 29 15.50 -12.81 5.28
N LEU A 30 16.26 -11.75 5.55
CA LEU A 30 17.27 -11.73 6.61
C LEU A 30 16.65 -11.85 8.01
N THR A 31 15.45 -11.31 8.24
CA THR A 31 14.76 -11.34 9.53
C THR A 31 13.73 -12.47 9.65
N ASN A 32 13.62 -13.34 8.64
CA ASN A 32 12.60 -14.39 8.54
C ASN A 32 11.15 -13.90 8.73
N GLN A 33 10.86 -12.67 8.26
CA GLN A 33 9.54 -12.06 8.34
C GLN A 33 8.77 -12.27 7.03
N GLN A 34 7.49 -12.63 7.12
CA GLN A 34 6.64 -12.88 5.94
C GLN A 34 5.85 -11.65 5.48
N LYS A 35 5.81 -10.60 6.30
CA LYS A 35 5.05 -9.37 6.03
C LYS A 35 5.84 -8.15 6.51
N VAL A 36 5.63 -7.02 5.84
CA VAL A 36 6.15 -5.70 6.24
C VAL A 36 5.00 -4.76 6.53
N MET A 37 5.17 -3.86 7.50
CA MET A 37 4.28 -2.72 7.69
C MET A 37 4.86 -1.50 6.97
N ILE A 38 4.10 -0.95 6.02
CA ILE A 38 4.46 0.26 5.28
C ILE A 38 3.52 1.37 5.74
N GLU A 39 4.07 2.43 6.32
CA GLU A 39 3.28 3.61 6.65
C GLU A 39 2.80 4.30 5.37
N ILE A 40 1.53 4.71 5.31
CA ILE A 40 0.92 5.36 4.15
C ILE A 40 1.73 6.59 3.68
N ARG A 41 2.35 7.32 4.61
CA ARG A 41 3.19 8.49 4.28
C ARG A 41 4.37 8.15 3.38
N ALA A 42 4.87 6.92 3.44
CA ALA A 42 5.94 6.46 2.56
C ALA A 42 5.51 6.41 1.08
N LEU A 43 4.20 6.31 0.83
CA LEU A 43 3.62 6.21 -0.51
C LEU A 43 3.33 7.59 -1.14
N TYR A 44 3.39 8.69 -0.39
CA TYR A 44 3.00 10.02 -0.89
C TYR A 44 3.78 10.48 -2.12
N ARG A 45 5.08 10.16 -2.19
CA ARG A 45 5.93 10.50 -3.34
C ARG A 45 5.68 9.63 -4.57
N TYR A 46 4.93 8.55 -4.41
CA TYR A 46 4.65 7.53 -5.42
C TYR A 46 3.19 7.56 -5.88
N PHE A 47 2.38 8.40 -5.24
CA PHE A 47 0.99 8.64 -5.58
C PHE A 47 0.89 9.52 -6.82
N THR A 48 0.05 9.11 -7.76
CA THR A 48 -0.36 9.94 -8.90
C THR A 48 -1.78 10.44 -8.65
N PRO A 49 -2.01 11.76 -8.63
CA PRO A 49 -3.36 12.30 -8.52
C PRO A 49 -4.30 11.76 -9.59
N SER A 50 -5.53 11.45 -9.20
CA SER A 50 -6.62 11.06 -10.10
C SER A 50 -7.68 12.15 -10.16
N ILE A 51 -8.67 11.99 -11.04
CA ILE A 51 -9.82 12.91 -11.15
C ILE A 51 -10.55 13.03 -9.80
N LYS A 52 -10.61 11.94 -9.03
CA LYS A 52 -11.33 11.89 -7.74
C LYS A 52 -10.45 12.28 -6.55
N TYR A 53 -9.15 12.01 -6.61
CA TYR A 53 -8.25 12.19 -5.46
C TYR A 53 -7.02 13.01 -5.84
N THR A 54 -6.88 14.18 -5.22
CA THR A 54 -5.67 15.00 -5.36
C THR A 54 -4.56 14.59 -4.39
N ARG A 55 -4.92 13.85 -3.33
CA ARG A 55 -4.00 13.39 -2.28
C ARG A 55 -4.30 11.95 -1.89
N LEU A 56 -3.27 11.20 -1.50
CA LEU A 56 -3.43 9.83 -1.02
C LEU A 56 -4.21 9.79 0.31
N GLU A 57 -4.11 10.82 1.14
CA GLU A 57 -4.89 10.93 2.38
C GLU A 57 -6.39 10.85 2.14
N ASP A 58 -6.89 11.39 1.03
CA ASP A 58 -8.32 11.37 0.72
C ASP A 58 -8.77 9.96 0.34
N VAL A 59 -7.92 9.20 -0.35
CA VAL A 59 -8.11 7.77 -0.62
C VAL A 59 -8.23 7.00 0.70
N ILE A 60 -7.27 7.20 1.62
CA ILE A 60 -7.25 6.49 2.91
C ILE A 60 -8.44 6.87 3.79
N LYS A 61 -8.82 8.14 3.84
CA LYS A 61 -10.02 8.59 4.57
C LYS A 61 -11.28 7.91 4.03
N GLU A 62 -11.43 7.80 2.71
CA GLU A 62 -12.59 7.14 2.12
C GLU A 62 -12.62 5.65 2.45
N LEU A 63 -11.49 4.95 2.38
CA LEU A 63 -11.39 3.54 2.76
C LEU A 63 -11.75 3.32 4.24
N ILE A 64 -11.23 4.16 5.13
CA ILE A 64 -11.55 4.11 6.57
C ILE A 64 -13.04 4.40 6.79
N ALA A 65 -13.60 5.42 6.15
CA ALA A 65 -15.02 5.76 6.28
C ALA A 65 -15.95 4.62 5.79
N LYS A 66 -15.47 3.81 4.84
CA LYS A 66 -16.15 2.61 4.34
C LYS A 66 -15.83 1.34 5.14
N ASN A 67 -15.05 1.44 6.22
CA ASN A 67 -14.55 0.30 7.01
C ASN A 67 -13.83 -0.76 6.17
N VAL A 68 -13.12 -0.34 5.11
CA VAL A 68 -12.33 -1.24 4.27
C VAL A 68 -11.01 -1.55 4.99
N THR A 69 -10.82 -2.81 5.34
CA THR A 69 -9.58 -3.32 5.95
C THR A 69 -8.77 -4.18 4.99
N GLU A 70 -9.43 -4.89 4.07
CA GLU A 70 -8.81 -5.77 3.08
C GLU A 70 -8.74 -5.05 1.74
N ILE A 71 -7.58 -5.09 1.09
CA ILE A 71 -7.34 -4.33 -0.14
C ILE A 71 -7.56 -5.22 -1.35
N GLY A 72 -8.78 -5.18 -1.90
CA GLY A 72 -9.16 -5.98 -3.08
C GLY A 72 -9.02 -7.49 -2.82
N ASP A 73 -8.72 -8.25 -3.87
CA ASP A 73 -8.44 -9.70 -3.79
C ASP A 73 -6.98 -10.00 -3.39
N THR A 74 -6.38 -9.14 -2.56
CA THR A 74 -4.99 -9.30 -2.10
C THR A 74 -4.94 -9.66 -0.62
N GLU A 75 -3.80 -10.20 -0.17
CA GLU A 75 -3.52 -10.44 1.24
C GLU A 75 -3.06 -9.16 2.01
N ILE A 76 -3.24 -7.97 1.42
CA ILE A 76 -2.85 -6.70 2.03
C ILE A 76 -3.94 -6.21 2.98
N ILE A 77 -3.51 -5.78 4.17
CA ILE A 77 -4.41 -5.27 5.21
C ILE A 77 -4.09 -3.80 5.52
N LEU A 78 -5.10 -2.94 5.44
CA LEU A 78 -5.07 -1.58 5.95
C LEU A 78 -5.29 -1.58 7.47
N LYS A 79 -4.32 -1.04 8.21
CA LYS A 79 -4.36 -0.90 9.66
C LYS A 79 -4.22 0.55 10.05
N THR A 80 -4.97 0.99 11.06
CA THR A 80 -4.82 2.31 11.69
C THR A 80 -4.26 2.16 13.09
N LYS A 81 -3.19 2.89 13.43
CA LYS A 81 -2.59 2.90 14.77
C LYS A 81 -2.07 4.30 15.08
N ASN A 82 -2.39 4.83 16.27
CA ASN A 82 -1.89 6.12 16.77
C ASN A 82 -2.04 7.27 15.75
N SER A 83 -3.23 7.40 15.14
CA SER A 83 -3.56 8.39 14.10
C SER A 83 -2.82 8.23 12.76
N ASN A 84 -2.05 7.16 12.58
CA ASN A 84 -1.39 6.82 11.32
C ASN A 84 -2.05 5.60 10.67
N ALA A 85 -1.94 5.51 9.36
CA ALA A 85 -2.38 4.38 8.56
C ALA A 85 -1.19 3.60 8.01
N TYR A 86 -1.31 2.28 7.96
CA TYR A 86 -0.28 1.34 7.54
C TYR A 86 -0.89 0.29 6.62
N LEU A 87 -0.10 -0.16 5.65
CA LEU A 87 -0.37 -1.38 4.90
C LEU A 87 0.50 -2.50 5.45
N GLU A 88 -0.12 -3.57 5.91
CA GLU A 88 0.58 -4.83 6.11
C GLU A 88 0.62 -5.56 4.77
N VAL A 89 1.81 -5.70 4.20
CA VAL A 89 2.03 -6.25 2.86
C VAL A 89 2.82 -7.54 2.95
N PRO A 90 2.35 -8.67 2.39
CA PRO A 90 3.08 -9.93 2.39
C PRO A 90 4.24 -9.93 1.39
N ILE A 91 5.29 -10.68 1.71
CA ILE A 91 6.46 -10.81 0.85
C ILE A 91 6.10 -11.34 -0.54
N SER A 92 5.11 -12.24 -0.63
CA SER A 92 4.59 -12.80 -1.89
C SER A 92 4.05 -11.71 -2.83
N TYR A 93 3.35 -10.72 -2.29
CA TYR A 93 2.85 -9.59 -3.08
C TYR A 93 4.01 -8.76 -3.63
N ILE A 94 4.99 -8.44 -2.78
CA ILE A 94 6.16 -7.65 -3.19
C ILE A 94 6.94 -8.39 -4.28
N GLU A 95 7.17 -9.69 -4.10
CA GLU A 95 7.83 -10.54 -5.09
C GLU A 95 7.07 -10.56 -6.42
N ASN A 96 5.73 -10.53 -6.40
CA ASN A 96 4.93 -10.45 -7.62
C ASN A 96 5.05 -9.09 -8.34
N VAL A 97 5.18 -7.99 -7.60
CA VAL A 97 5.31 -6.64 -8.19
C VAL A 97 6.67 -6.42 -8.83
N ILE A 98 7.74 -6.98 -8.25
CA ILE A 98 9.12 -6.76 -8.73
C ILE A 98 9.60 -7.78 -9.78
N LYS A 99 8.75 -8.72 -10.18
CA LYS A 99 9.05 -9.75 -11.19
C LYS A 99 9.24 -9.16 -12.58
#